data_AF-A0A5J9VLV6-F1
#
_entry.id   AF-A0A5J9VLV6-F1
#
_cell.length_a   1.000
_cell.length_b   1.000
_cell.length_c   1.000
_cell.angle_alpha   90.00
_cell.angle_beta   90.00
_cell.angle_gamma   90.00
#
_symmetry.space_group_name_H-M   'P 1'
#
loop_
_entity.id
_entity.type
_entity.pdbx_description
1 polymer ?
#
loop_
_entity_poly.entity_id
_entity_poly.type
_entity_poly.pdbx_seq_one_letter_code
_entity_poly.pdbx_strand_id
1 'polypeptide(L)'
;MALSSSPSSAPANKKKWRRGNRKVIDKYIDEARSALAAAAQVDTEDGDDAAAAALGLVTAALEMAPRAEAAHELQARALLALRRYRDVADLLRDYIPSCGKSCSGDDVTSSSSSSSSCSSGSGDYVAASRVDLLSPGRDLSVAGAGAARFLCCFDVFDLKRRLVAGFSRNSSAEAQWRYLVLGQACFHLGLMEDAVVLLQTGRRLATAAFRRESVCWSEDSFSPSANVVSVPPTKSRASKSGPASAAPAGEAEAVSQLLTHVKLLLRRRAAAVAALDAGLPNEAVRHFNKVLDARRGVLPHPFATACLVGRAAAFRAACRPADAIADCNRALALDPAFIPALRARADLLESVGALPDCLRDLDHLKLLYDAALRDGKLPGPTWRPQGGIRFGEIAGAHRTLTARIQQLRGRVAAGEGCSVDYYALLGVPRGCTRAELERAHLLLTLKLKPDRSTSFAERLELVDEHRDLEAVRDQARMSALFLYRMLQKGYSFIMSAVLDQEAAERQRAKDAAAIAAAEESARKQQEEEEEAMAAAAEKALKQQEQDTEKPIPESVPVPVAIPVARTVVTAAATSPMSPPFQGVFCRDMAVVGNLLSRGAFDHRPIPVKCEAMSC
;
A
#
# COMPACT_ATOMS: atom_id res chain seq x y z
N MET A 1 -38.83 43.60 66.11
CA MET A 1 -39.19 42.94 64.83
C MET A 1 -38.24 43.45 63.76
N ALA A 2 -37.86 42.57 62.82
CA ALA A 2 -37.03 42.85 61.66
C ALA A 2 -35.54 43.21 61.93
N LEU A 3 -34.63 42.48 61.28
CA LEU A 3 -33.83 42.98 60.15
C LEU A 3 -32.73 41.97 59.80
N SER A 4 -32.57 41.81 58.49
CA SER A 4 -31.46 41.19 57.77
C SER A 4 -30.09 41.42 58.41
N SER A 5 -29.34 40.33 58.63
CA SER A 5 -27.88 40.38 58.76
C SER A 5 -27.23 39.48 57.72
N SER A 6 -26.52 40.10 56.79
CA SER A 6 -25.66 39.45 55.80
C SER A 6 -24.46 38.79 56.50
N PRO A 7 -24.01 37.58 56.11
CA PRO A 7 -22.72 37.08 56.57
C PRO A 7 -21.60 37.66 55.70
N SER A 8 -21.15 38.86 56.06
CA SER A 8 -19.89 39.46 55.60
C SER A 8 -18.72 38.91 56.43
N SER A 9 -18.27 37.68 56.17
CA SER A 9 -17.01 37.16 56.74
C SER A 9 -16.30 36.08 55.90
N ALA A 10 -16.56 36.01 54.59
CA ALA A 10 -16.10 34.91 53.74
C ALA A 10 -14.84 35.10 52.85
N PRO A 11 -14.04 36.20 52.85
CA PRO A 11 -12.86 36.25 51.98
C PRO A 11 -11.63 35.54 52.58
N ALA A 12 -11.44 35.57 53.90
CA ALA A 12 -10.24 35.01 54.54
C ALA A 12 -10.24 33.47 54.59
N ASN A 13 -11.38 32.85 54.91
CA ASN A 13 -11.52 31.39 54.91
C ASN A 13 -11.51 30.80 53.49
N LYS A 14 -12.14 31.45 52.50
CA LYS A 14 -12.00 31.05 51.09
C LYS A 14 -10.56 31.19 50.60
N LYS A 15 -9.82 32.22 51.03
CA LYS A 15 -8.39 32.38 50.70
C LYS A 15 -7.51 31.31 51.37
N LYS A 16 -7.76 30.96 52.65
CA LYS A 16 -7.05 29.88 53.35
C LYS A 16 -7.35 28.51 52.74
N TRP A 17 -8.60 28.22 52.42
CA TRP A 17 -9.03 26.99 51.73
C TRP A 17 -8.41 26.89 50.33
N ARG A 18 -8.44 27.97 49.53
CA ARG A 18 -7.76 28.02 48.22
C ARG A 18 -6.25 27.86 48.33
N ARG A 19 -5.60 28.44 49.36
CA ARG A 19 -4.15 28.29 49.59
C ARG A 19 -3.78 26.89 50.08
N GLY A 20 -4.60 26.27 50.92
CA GLY A 20 -4.43 24.88 51.37
C GLY A 20 -4.53 23.92 50.20
N ASN A 21 -5.59 24.03 49.41
CA ASN A 21 -5.79 23.21 48.22
C ASN A 21 -4.70 23.43 47.17
N ARG A 22 -4.24 24.68 46.96
CA ARG A 22 -3.12 24.96 46.05
C ARG A 22 -1.85 24.23 46.45
N LYS A 23 -1.49 24.24 47.74
CA LYS A 23 -0.32 23.49 48.24
C LYS A 23 -0.46 21.98 48.06
N VAL A 24 -1.67 21.44 48.19
CA VAL A 24 -1.95 20.02 47.98
C VAL A 24 -1.86 19.66 46.49
N ILE A 25 -2.42 20.50 45.62
CA ILE A 25 -2.32 20.36 44.15
C ILE A 25 -0.86 20.43 43.70
N ASP A 26 -0.10 21.43 44.17
CA ASP A 26 1.31 21.59 43.81
C ASP A 26 2.12 20.35 44.24
N LYS A 27 1.83 19.78 45.42
CA LYS A 27 2.43 18.51 45.87
C LYS A 27 2.09 17.34 44.94
N TYR A 28 0.82 17.14 44.59
CA TYR A 28 0.43 16.07 43.68
C TYR A 28 1.07 16.22 42.30
N ILE A 29 1.20 17.45 41.79
CA ILE A 29 1.88 17.74 40.52
C ILE A 29 3.37 17.41 40.60
N ASP A 30 4.05 17.78 41.68
CA ASP A 30 5.47 17.50 41.86
C ASP A 30 5.74 16.00 42.08
N GLU A 31 4.90 15.31 42.85
CA GLU A 31 4.94 13.86 43.04
C GLU A 31 4.70 13.15 41.70
N ALA A 32 3.69 13.54 40.93
CA ALA A 32 3.44 12.99 39.60
C ALA A 32 4.60 13.23 38.62
N ARG A 33 5.23 14.41 38.66
CA ARG A 33 6.42 14.70 37.84
C ARG A 33 7.59 13.79 38.23
N SER A 34 7.79 13.56 39.53
CA SER A 34 8.85 12.67 40.01
C SER A 34 8.59 11.21 39.62
N ALA A 35 7.34 10.75 39.69
CA ALA A 35 6.93 9.42 39.26
C ALA A 35 7.12 9.22 37.76
N LEU A 36 6.79 10.22 36.93
CA LEU A 36 7.05 10.16 35.48
C LEU A 36 8.54 10.19 35.14
N ALA A 37 9.34 10.96 35.88
CA ALA A 37 10.79 10.96 35.70
C ALA A 37 11.41 9.60 36.07
N ALA A 38 10.86 8.92 37.09
CA ALA A 38 11.25 7.56 37.44
C ALA A 38 10.81 6.55 36.38
N ALA A 39 9.58 6.68 35.85
CA ALA A 39 9.07 5.85 34.75
C ALA A 39 9.95 5.93 33.49
N ALA A 40 10.54 7.10 33.21
CA ALA A 40 11.43 7.29 32.07
C ALA A 40 12.82 6.62 32.23
N GLN A 41 13.19 6.17 33.44
CA GLN A 41 14.49 5.56 33.75
C GLN A 41 14.42 4.03 33.93
N VAL A 42 13.23 3.48 34.11
CA VAL A 42 13.02 2.06 34.43
C VAL A 42 12.35 1.35 33.26
N ASP A 43 12.90 0.20 32.84
CA ASP A 43 12.38 -0.55 31.70
C ASP A 43 11.16 -1.42 32.07
N THR A 44 10.08 -1.19 31.33
CA THR A 44 8.85 -2.00 31.18
C THR A 44 7.89 -2.01 32.37
N GLU A 45 7.92 -2.99 33.27
CA GLU A 45 6.80 -3.21 34.20
C GLU A 45 6.74 -2.19 35.35
N ASP A 46 7.85 -1.99 36.06
CA ASP A 46 7.97 -0.99 37.14
C ASP A 46 7.79 0.46 36.60
N GLY A 47 8.12 0.67 35.32
CA GLY A 47 7.95 1.94 34.63
C GLY A 47 6.48 2.24 34.31
N ASP A 48 5.73 1.25 33.84
CA ASP A 48 4.30 1.37 33.58
C ASP A 48 3.51 1.60 34.88
N ASP A 49 3.89 0.93 35.98
CA ASP A 49 3.30 1.14 37.31
C ASP A 49 3.56 2.57 37.84
N ALA A 50 4.78 3.08 37.66
CA ALA A 50 5.12 4.46 38.02
C ALA A 50 4.34 5.48 37.17
N ALA A 51 4.15 5.23 35.87
CA ALA A 51 3.33 6.06 34.99
C ALA A 51 1.84 6.01 35.36
N ALA A 52 1.32 4.85 35.75
CA ALA A 52 -0.04 4.69 36.25
C ALA A 52 -0.27 5.41 37.59
N ALA A 53 0.69 5.32 38.51
CA ALA A 53 0.67 6.06 39.77
C ALA A 53 0.67 7.58 39.51
N ALA A 54 1.50 8.06 38.58
CA ALA A 54 1.50 9.46 38.17
C ALA A 54 0.15 9.89 37.58
N LEU A 55 -0.48 9.04 36.75
CA LEU A 55 -1.81 9.31 36.22
C LEU A 55 -2.86 9.44 37.34
N GLY A 56 -2.82 8.57 38.36
CA GLY A 56 -3.69 8.64 39.53
C GLY A 56 -3.55 9.94 40.32
N LEU A 57 -2.31 10.36 40.58
CA LEU A 57 -2.00 11.63 41.26
C LEU A 57 -2.49 12.84 40.47
N VAL A 58 -2.33 12.81 39.13
CA VAL A 58 -2.81 13.85 38.23
C VAL A 58 -4.33 13.91 38.19
N THR A 59 -5.03 12.76 38.18
CA THR A 59 -6.50 12.73 38.23
C THR A 59 -7.02 13.35 39.52
N ALA A 60 -6.42 13.04 40.67
CA ALA A 60 -6.77 13.67 41.95
C ALA A 60 -6.52 15.19 41.93
N ALA A 61 -5.43 15.65 41.31
CA ALA A 61 -5.15 17.07 41.14
C ALA A 61 -6.18 17.78 40.23
N LEU A 62 -6.63 17.12 39.14
CA LEU A 62 -7.62 17.66 38.21
C LEU A 62 -9.03 17.73 38.80
N GLU A 63 -9.42 16.79 39.66
CA GLU A 63 -10.67 16.86 40.43
C GLU A 63 -10.72 18.11 41.32
N MET A 64 -9.58 18.49 41.91
CA MET A 64 -9.45 19.70 42.72
C MET A 64 -9.32 20.97 41.88
N ALA A 65 -8.68 20.89 40.71
CA ALA A 65 -8.40 22.02 39.82
C ALA A 65 -8.52 21.64 38.32
N PRO A 66 -9.74 21.69 37.74
CA PRO A 66 -9.99 21.23 36.37
C PRO A 66 -9.41 22.14 35.28
N ARG A 67 -8.77 23.25 35.65
CA ARG A 67 -8.12 24.20 34.71
C ARG A 67 -6.59 24.25 34.89
N ALA A 68 -6.01 23.30 35.62
CA ALA A 68 -4.58 23.25 35.85
C ALA A 68 -3.84 22.73 34.60
N GLU A 69 -3.19 23.64 33.87
CA GLU A 69 -2.45 23.35 32.63
C GLU A 69 -1.33 22.31 32.82
N ALA A 70 -0.53 22.47 33.89
CA ALA A 70 0.53 21.53 34.24
C ALA A 70 0.01 20.12 34.55
N ALA A 71 -1.21 20.01 35.11
CA ALA A 71 -1.82 18.71 35.37
C ALA A 71 -2.26 18.03 34.06
N HIS A 72 -2.84 18.77 33.11
CA HIS A 72 -3.18 18.22 31.79
C HIS A 72 -1.93 17.80 31.00
N GLU A 73 -0.83 18.56 31.13
CA GLU A 73 0.45 18.21 30.52
C GLU A 73 1.01 16.89 31.06
N LEU A 74 1.01 16.73 32.40
CA LEU A 74 1.44 15.49 33.03
C LEU A 74 0.48 14.32 32.72
N GLN A 75 -0.83 14.57 32.64
CA GLN A 75 -1.82 13.57 32.23
C GLN A 75 -1.49 13.02 30.84
N ALA A 76 -1.25 13.91 29.88
CA ALA A 76 -0.97 13.52 28.51
C ALA A 76 0.37 12.78 28.38
N ARG A 77 1.41 13.20 29.13
CA ARG A 77 2.68 12.47 29.18
C ARG A 77 2.57 11.10 29.85
N ALA A 78 1.79 10.97 30.93
CA ALA A 78 1.54 9.69 31.57
C ALA A 78 0.80 8.73 30.65
N LEU A 79 -0.23 9.21 29.94
CA LEU A 79 -0.96 8.41 28.96
C LEU A 79 -0.06 7.98 27.78
N LEU A 80 0.87 8.83 27.33
CA LEU A 80 1.87 8.45 26.33
C LEU A 80 2.81 7.35 26.83
N ALA A 81 3.31 7.46 28.06
CA ALA A 81 4.19 6.45 28.66
C ALA A 81 3.48 5.09 28.74
N LEU A 82 2.20 5.09 29.13
CA LEU A 82 1.33 3.91 29.17
C LEU A 82 0.89 3.40 27.78
N ARG A 83 1.35 4.01 26.67
CA ARG A 83 0.93 3.68 25.29
C ARG A 83 -0.58 3.81 25.04
N ARG A 84 -1.27 4.60 25.87
CA ARG A 84 -2.70 4.93 25.77
C ARG A 84 -2.93 6.07 24.78
N TYR A 85 -2.46 5.88 23.55
CA TYR A 85 -2.45 6.93 22.52
C TYR A 85 -3.84 7.41 22.11
N ARG A 86 -4.86 6.54 22.25
CA ARG A 86 -6.27 6.89 22.00
C ARG A 86 -6.77 7.94 22.98
N ASP A 87 -6.48 7.75 24.27
CA ASP A 87 -6.92 8.65 25.32
C ASP A 87 -6.23 10.02 25.23
N VAL A 88 -4.97 10.05 24.78
CA VAL A 88 -4.27 11.32 24.46
C VAL A 88 -4.97 12.07 23.35
N ALA A 89 -5.39 11.38 22.29
CA ALA A 89 -6.15 11.99 21.21
C ALA A 89 -7.55 12.45 21.67
N ASP A 90 -8.16 11.79 22.67
CA ASP A 90 -9.47 12.19 23.25
C ASP A 90 -9.32 13.48 24.03
N LEU A 91 -8.29 13.54 24.87
CA LEU A 91 -7.95 14.70 25.68
C LEU A 91 -7.68 15.94 24.81
N LEU A 92 -6.99 15.77 23.68
CA LEU A 92 -6.52 16.86 22.82
C LEU A 92 -7.25 16.94 21.47
N ARG A 93 -8.46 16.41 21.38
CA ARG A 93 -9.23 16.26 20.14
C ARG A 93 -9.33 17.53 19.30
N ASP A 94 -9.56 18.68 19.95
CA ASP A 94 -9.75 19.96 19.27
C ASP A 94 -8.49 20.46 18.54
N TYR A 95 -7.32 19.91 18.88
CA TYR A 95 -6.04 20.25 18.25
C TYR A 95 -5.69 19.35 17.06
N ILE A 96 -6.47 18.29 16.80
CA ILE A 96 -6.23 17.38 15.67
C ILE A 96 -6.67 18.08 14.37
N PRO A 97 -5.74 18.41 13.46
CA PRO A 97 -6.06 19.23 12.29
C PRO A 97 -7.04 18.58 11.30
N SER A 98 -6.98 17.24 11.16
CA SER A 98 -7.90 16.47 10.34
C SER A 98 -9.33 16.39 10.92
N CYS A 99 -9.49 16.61 12.23
CA CYS A 99 -10.76 16.48 12.94
C CYS A 99 -11.41 17.83 13.31
N GLY A 100 -10.73 18.95 13.02
CA GLY A 100 -11.25 20.28 13.27
C GLY A 100 -12.61 20.48 12.59
N LYS A 101 -13.59 21.03 13.32
CA LYS A 101 -14.85 21.49 12.71
C LYS A 101 -14.47 22.42 11.56
N SER A 102 -14.90 22.09 10.34
CA SER A 102 -14.97 23.08 9.26
C SER A 102 -15.67 24.30 9.84
N CYS A 103 -15.00 25.45 9.85
CA CYS A 103 -15.67 26.72 10.10
C CYS A 103 -16.62 26.94 8.92
N SER A 104 -17.82 26.37 8.96
CA SER A 104 -18.93 26.79 8.12
C SER A 104 -19.44 28.10 8.71
N GLY A 105 -19.02 29.21 8.10
CA GLY A 105 -19.86 30.38 8.05
C GLY A 105 -21.12 30.02 7.26
N ASP A 106 -22.24 30.49 7.78
CA ASP A 106 -23.52 30.71 7.13
C ASP A 106 -24.31 29.48 6.66
N ASP A 107 -25.30 29.12 7.48
CA ASP A 107 -26.64 28.76 7.01
C ASP A 107 -27.64 29.08 8.15
N VAL A 108 -27.90 30.38 8.32
CA VAL A 108 -29.21 30.85 8.81
C VAL A 108 -30.03 31.14 7.57
N THR A 109 -31.00 30.30 7.26
CA THR A 109 -32.17 30.72 6.49
C THR A 109 -33.42 30.18 7.14
N SER A 110 -33.85 30.90 8.17
CA SER A 110 -35.24 31.33 8.24
C SER A 110 -35.52 32.19 7.00
N SER A 111 -36.55 31.83 6.27
CA SER A 111 -37.12 32.57 5.14
C SER A 111 -37.42 34.04 5.48
N SER A 112 -37.02 34.98 4.63
CA SER A 112 -37.90 35.90 3.86
C SER A 112 -37.20 37.18 3.34
N SER A 113 -37.25 37.31 2.00
CA SER A 113 -37.46 38.51 1.17
C SER A 113 -36.66 39.83 1.33
N SER A 114 -36.11 40.22 0.16
CA SER A 114 -36.13 41.53 -0.52
C SER A 114 -35.07 42.61 -0.24
N SER A 115 -34.22 42.76 -1.28
CA SER A 115 -33.77 44.00 -1.95
C SER A 115 -33.04 45.10 -1.17
N SER A 116 -31.80 45.39 -1.54
CA SER A 116 -31.46 46.53 -2.44
C SER A 116 -29.95 46.74 -2.55
N SER A 117 -29.56 47.20 -3.73
CA SER A 117 -28.20 47.39 -4.24
C SER A 117 -27.46 48.56 -3.59
N CYS A 118 -26.15 48.45 -3.40
CA CYS A 118 -25.19 49.48 -3.86
C CYS A 118 -23.74 48.97 -3.81
N SER A 119 -23.05 49.21 -4.92
CA SER A 119 -21.66 48.86 -5.21
C SER A 119 -20.69 49.91 -4.68
N SER A 120 -19.45 49.48 -4.40
CA SER A 120 -18.15 50.13 -4.74
C SER A 120 -17.05 49.24 -4.15
N GLY A 121 -16.33 48.41 -4.92
CA GLY A 121 -15.12 48.76 -5.71
C GLY A 121 -13.92 48.91 -4.76
N SER A 122 -12.79 48.20 -4.82
CA SER A 122 -12.02 47.49 -5.85
C SER A 122 -10.91 46.72 -5.09
N GLY A 123 -10.34 45.58 -5.49
CA GLY A 123 -10.43 44.85 -6.74
C GLY A 123 -9.89 43.44 -6.62
N ASP A 124 -10.31 42.63 -7.58
CA ASP A 124 -10.01 41.22 -7.79
C ASP A 124 -8.53 40.93 -8.02
N TYR A 125 -8.03 39.88 -7.36
CA TYR A 125 -7.26 38.85 -8.05
C TYR A 125 -7.78 37.48 -7.64
N VAL A 126 -8.44 36.86 -8.61
CA VAL A 126 -8.76 35.44 -8.75
C VAL A 126 -7.70 34.55 -8.09
N ALA A 127 -8.08 33.90 -6.98
CA ALA A 127 -7.37 32.74 -6.43
C ALA A 127 -8.15 31.44 -6.68
N ALA A 128 -8.83 31.37 -7.83
CA ALA A 128 -8.91 30.11 -8.55
C ALA A 128 -7.54 29.87 -9.22
N SER A 129 -6.53 29.42 -8.47
CA SER A 129 -5.32 28.89 -9.08
C SER A 129 -4.59 27.92 -8.15
N ARG A 130 -4.31 26.74 -8.70
CA ARG A 130 -3.40 25.65 -8.27
C ARG A 130 -4.01 24.34 -7.73
N VAL A 131 -5.30 24.25 -7.43
CA VAL A 131 -5.90 22.97 -6.98
C VAL A 131 -6.28 22.04 -8.14
N ASP A 132 -6.44 22.56 -9.36
CA ASP A 132 -6.86 21.79 -10.55
C ASP A 132 -5.71 21.31 -11.45
N LEU A 133 -4.44 21.38 -11.02
CA LEU A 133 -3.31 20.89 -11.82
C LEU A 133 -2.56 19.69 -11.22
N LEU A 134 -3.04 19.12 -10.11
CA LEU A 134 -2.46 17.90 -9.51
C LEU A 134 -3.49 16.90 -8.97
N SER A 135 -4.77 17.02 -9.34
CA SER A 135 -5.77 15.99 -9.05
C SER A 135 -5.89 15.05 -10.26
N PRO A 136 -5.36 13.81 -10.23
CA PRO A 136 -5.60 12.89 -11.34
C PRO A 136 -7.06 12.41 -11.27
N GLY A 137 -7.82 12.70 -12.33
CA GLY A 137 -8.97 11.90 -12.78
C GLY A 137 -10.19 11.87 -11.86
N ARG A 138 -10.92 12.99 -11.74
CA ARG A 138 -12.38 12.89 -11.74
C ARG A 138 -12.78 12.55 -13.18
N ASP A 139 -13.66 11.55 -13.34
CA ASP A 139 -14.30 11.13 -14.60
C ASP A 139 -13.80 9.83 -15.26
N LEU A 140 -13.17 8.93 -14.49
CA LEU A 140 -13.16 7.50 -14.84
C LEU A 140 -14.24 6.76 -14.05
N SER A 141 -15.33 6.43 -14.72
CA SER A 141 -16.36 5.50 -14.27
C SER A 141 -15.79 4.08 -14.16
N VAL A 142 -14.97 3.81 -13.15
CA VAL A 142 -14.53 2.47 -12.78
C VAL A 142 -14.43 2.41 -11.26
N ALA A 143 -14.91 1.31 -10.68
CA ALA A 143 -14.95 0.99 -9.25
C ALA A 143 -13.62 1.15 -8.46
N GLY A 144 -12.51 1.55 -9.11
CA GLY A 144 -11.20 1.81 -8.50
C GLY A 144 -10.97 3.22 -7.94
N ALA A 145 -11.79 4.22 -8.27
CA ALA A 145 -11.58 5.62 -7.82
C ALA A 145 -11.70 5.81 -6.29
N GLY A 146 -12.40 4.89 -5.60
CA GLY A 146 -12.52 4.93 -4.13
C GLY A 146 -11.25 4.53 -3.39
N ALA A 147 -10.38 3.71 -4.02
CA ALA A 147 -9.14 3.27 -3.39
C ALA A 147 -8.04 4.36 -3.41
N ALA A 148 -8.08 5.25 -4.40
CA ALA A 148 -7.11 6.35 -4.49
C ALA A 148 -7.31 7.38 -3.37
N ARG A 149 -8.55 7.78 -3.06
CA ARG A 149 -8.84 8.88 -2.12
C ARG A 149 -8.33 8.68 -0.69
N PHE A 150 -8.23 7.45 -0.21
CA PHE A 150 -7.74 7.19 1.15
C PHE A 150 -6.22 7.05 1.24
N LEU A 151 -5.57 6.78 0.10
CA LEU A 151 -4.11 6.77 -0.02
C LEU A 151 -3.56 8.15 -0.42
N CYS A 152 -4.41 9.00 -0.99
CA CYS A 152 -4.11 10.40 -1.25
C CYS A 152 -3.63 11.04 0.05
N CYS A 153 -2.39 11.53 0.03
CA CYS A 153 -1.87 12.34 1.10
C CYS A 153 -2.75 13.60 1.17
N PHE A 154 -3.29 13.92 2.35
CA PHE A 154 -3.84 15.26 2.56
C PHE A 154 -2.77 16.28 2.17
N ASP A 155 -3.19 17.41 1.57
CA ASP A 155 -2.26 18.51 1.39
C ASP A 155 -1.84 18.97 2.79
N VAL A 156 -0.58 18.68 3.13
CA VAL A 156 0.06 19.12 4.38
C VAL A 156 -0.10 20.64 4.53
N PHE A 157 -0.23 21.36 3.41
CA PHE A 157 -0.55 22.78 3.38
C PHE A 157 -1.95 23.10 3.92
N ASP A 158 -2.99 22.37 3.54
CA ASP A 158 -4.36 22.55 4.04
C ASP A 158 -4.43 22.26 5.54
N LEU A 159 -3.74 21.21 5.96
CA LEU A 159 -3.66 20.80 7.36
C LEU A 159 -2.95 21.87 8.20
N LYS A 160 -1.85 22.41 7.68
CA LYS A 160 -1.12 23.53 8.28
C LYS A 160 -1.98 24.80 8.30
N ARG A 161 -2.78 25.08 7.27
CA ARG A 161 -3.69 26.24 7.23
C ARG A 161 -4.74 26.15 8.34
N ARG A 162 -5.38 24.99 8.51
CA ARG A 162 -6.35 24.75 9.59
C ARG A 162 -5.74 24.93 10.97
N LEU A 163 -4.53 24.41 11.17
CA LEU A 163 -3.79 24.56 12.42
C LEU A 163 -3.43 26.05 12.67
N VAL A 164 -3.01 26.77 11.63
CA VAL A 164 -2.69 28.20 11.73
C VAL A 164 -3.92 29.07 12.06
N ALA A 165 -5.08 28.76 11.49
CA ALA A 165 -6.33 29.43 11.86
C ALA A 165 -6.66 29.25 13.36
N GLY A 166 -6.35 28.08 13.93
CA GLY A 166 -6.53 27.77 15.35
C GLY A 166 -5.58 28.51 16.30
N PHE A 167 -4.38 28.91 15.85
CA PHE A 167 -3.42 29.65 16.70
C PHE A 167 -3.90 31.04 17.11
N SER A 168 -4.85 31.64 16.39
CA SER A 168 -5.38 32.98 16.68
C SER A 168 -6.07 33.10 18.04
N ARG A 169 -6.33 31.99 18.74
CA ARG A 169 -7.07 31.96 20.02
C ARG A 169 -6.21 31.75 21.28
N ASN A 170 -4.99 31.18 21.22
CA ASN A 170 -4.27 30.73 22.42
C ASN A 170 -2.82 31.25 22.54
N SER A 171 -2.45 31.73 23.74
CA SER A 171 -1.14 32.33 24.06
C SER A 171 0.03 31.33 23.97
N SER A 172 1.16 31.81 23.47
CA SER A 172 2.21 31.04 22.76
C SER A 172 3.17 30.15 23.59
N ALA A 173 3.10 30.14 24.92
CA ALA A 173 4.05 29.38 25.77
C ALA A 173 3.44 28.09 26.36
N GLU A 174 2.17 28.12 26.79
CA GLU A 174 1.53 27.00 27.50
C GLU A 174 0.97 25.91 26.57
N ALA A 175 0.85 26.17 25.26
CA ALA A 175 0.26 25.24 24.30
C ALA A 175 1.27 24.32 23.58
N GLN A 176 2.57 24.49 23.79
CA GLN A 176 3.60 23.84 22.96
C GLN A 176 3.67 22.32 23.15
N TRP A 177 3.58 21.87 24.40
CA TRP A 177 3.61 20.45 24.75
C TRP A 177 2.46 19.68 24.10
N ARG A 178 1.29 20.30 23.92
CA ARG A 178 0.12 19.69 23.28
C ARG A 178 0.43 19.20 21.89
N TYR A 179 1.13 20.01 21.09
CA TYR A 179 1.50 19.65 19.71
C TYR A 179 2.54 18.52 19.67
N LEU A 180 3.49 18.51 20.60
CA LEU A 180 4.52 17.47 20.66
C LEU A 180 3.92 16.12 21.10
N VAL A 181 3.19 16.13 22.21
CA VAL A 181 2.54 14.95 22.79
C VAL A 181 1.47 14.39 21.85
N LEU A 182 0.60 15.24 21.32
CA LEU A 182 -0.39 14.82 20.33
C LEU A 182 0.26 14.34 19.03
N GLY A 183 1.35 15.00 18.58
CA GLY A 183 2.07 14.58 17.38
C GLY A 183 2.67 13.18 17.52
N GLN A 184 3.19 12.82 18.69
CA GLN A 184 3.65 11.47 19.02
C GLN A 184 2.47 10.49 19.05
N ALA A 185 1.37 10.81 19.75
CA ALA A 185 0.18 9.95 19.78
C ALA A 185 -0.41 9.73 18.37
N CYS A 186 -0.52 10.77 17.55
CA CYS A 186 -0.98 10.69 16.17
C CYS A 186 -0.10 9.78 15.31
N PHE A 187 1.22 9.75 15.56
CA PHE A 187 2.10 8.81 14.90
C PHE A 187 1.69 7.36 15.22
N HIS A 188 1.61 7.01 16.50
CA HIS A 188 1.21 5.65 16.91
C HIS A 188 -0.21 5.30 16.44
N LEU A 189 -1.13 6.26 16.37
CA LEU A 189 -2.45 6.04 15.79
C LEU A 189 -2.46 5.84 14.26
N GLY A 190 -1.34 6.02 13.56
CA GLY A 190 -1.26 5.89 12.10
C GLY A 190 -1.64 7.16 11.33
N LEU A 191 -1.91 8.27 12.02
CA LEU A 191 -2.24 9.58 11.44
C LEU A 191 -0.95 10.34 11.11
N MET A 192 -0.20 9.82 10.13
CA MET A 192 1.14 10.32 9.79
C MET A 192 1.16 11.78 9.37
N GLU A 193 0.15 12.23 8.64
CA GLU A 193 0.00 13.60 8.12
C GLU A 193 -0.19 14.60 9.27
N ASP A 194 -1.13 14.30 10.18
CA ASP A 194 -1.35 15.08 11.40
C ASP A 194 -0.09 15.09 12.26
N ALA A 195 0.52 13.93 12.47
CA ALA A 195 1.75 13.80 13.24
C ALA A 195 2.88 14.69 12.68
N VAL A 196 3.10 14.69 11.37
CA VAL A 196 4.15 15.51 10.75
C VAL A 196 3.90 17.00 10.94
N VAL A 197 2.65 17.44 10.89
CA VAL A 197 2.30 18.85 11.06
C VAL A 197 2.44 19.26 12.52
N LEU A 198 1.89 18.47 13.45
CA LEU A 198 1.93 18.71 14.89
C LEU A 198 3.36 18.68 15.45
N LEU A 199 4.17 17.69 15.07
CA LEU A 199 5.57 17.62 15.50
C LEU A 199 6.41 18.79 14.94
N GLN A 200 6.13 19.22 13.71
CA GLN A 200 6.81 20.40 13.14
C GLN A 200 6.42 21.69 13.85
N THR A 201 5.14 21.88 14.17
CA THR A 201 4.69 23.08 14.88
C THR A 201 5.19 23.08 16.31
N GLY A 202 5.05 21.97 17.04
CA GLY A 202 5.59 21.81 18.39
C GLY A 202 7.07 22.14 18.47
N ARG A 203 7.89 21.61 17.54
CA ARG A 203 9.33 21.91 17.50
C ARG A 203 9.64 23.38 17.20
N ARG A 204 8.89 24.02 16.30
CA ARG A 204 9.05 25.46 15.99
C ARG A 204 8.72 26.32 17.21
N LEU A 205 7.68 25.96 17.95
CA LEU A 205 7.27 26.69 19.15
C LEU A 205 8.27 26.49 20.29
N ALA A 206 8.72 25.25 20.52
CA ALA A 206 9.74 24.93 21.52
C ALA A 206 11.06 25.69 21.29
N THR A 207 11.53 25.73 20.03
CA THR A 207 12.73 26.51 19.67
C THR A 207 12.54 28.01 19.83
N ALA A 208 11.33 28.53 19.58
CA ALA A 208 11.01 29.95 19.82
C ALA A 208 10.92 30.28 21.31
N ALA A 209 10.36 29.40 22.14
CA ALA A 209 10.36 29.54 23.60
C ALA A 209 11.79 29.53 24.15
N PHE A 210 12.61 28.55 23.75
CA PHE A 210 14.02 28.48 24.15
C PHE A 210 14.78 29.77 23.79
N ARG A 211 14.54 30.35 22.61
CA ARG A 211 15.13 31.65 22.23
C ARG A 211 14.69 32.78 23.16
N ARG A 212 13.39 32.88 23.46
CA ARG A 212 12.87 33.91 24.37
C ARG A 212 13.44 33.76 25.77
N GLU A 213 13.53 32.53 26.27
CA GLU A 213 14.17 32.23 27.54
C GLU A 213 15.64 32.62 27.50
N SER A 214 16.41 32.23 26.49
CA SER A 214 17.83 32.58 26.36
C SER A 214 18.09 34.09 26.27
N VAL A 215 17.18 34.86 25.66
CA VAL A 215 17.29 36.33 25.55
C VAL A 215 16.93 37.04 26.86
N CYS A 216 16.14 36.40 27.73
CA CYS A 216 15.79 36.90 29.05
C CYS A 216 16.85 36.61 30.12
N TRP A 217 17.94 35.91 29.77
CA TRP A 217 19.04 35.64 30.69
C TRP A 217 20.08 36.76 30.54
N SER A 218 20.43 37.43 31.64
CA SER A 218 21.57 38.33 31.67
C SER A 218 22.87 37.54 31.50
N GLU A 219 23.86 38.10 30.79
CA GLU A 219 25.16 37.46 30.53
C GLU A 219 25.90 37.04 31.82
N ASP A 220 25.55 37.62 32.97
CA ASP A 220 26.16 37.34 34.28
C ASP A 220 25.76 35.99 34.92
N SER A 221 24.90 35.17 34.29
CA SER A 221 24.56 33.83 34.81
C SER A 221 25.46 32.70 34.27
N PHE A 222 26.42 33.00 33.41
CA PHE A 222 27.48 32.05 33.03
C PHE A 222 28.62 32.11 34.06
N SER A 223 28.52 31.33 35.13
CA SER A 223 29.71 30.98 35.92
C SER A 223 30.41 29.77 35.28
N PRO A 224 31.61 29.90 34.70
CA PRO A 224 32.36 28.78 34.18
C PRO A 224 33.16 28.16 35.33
N SER A 225 32.50 27.47 36.26
CA SER A 225 33.24 26.66 37.25
C SER A 225 33.62 25.31 36.64
N ALA A 226 34.51 25.36 35.67
CA ALA A 226 35.32 24.25 35.22
C ALA A 226 36.69 24.80 34.82
N ASN A 227 37.59 24.93 35.80
CA ASN A 227 39.00 24.77 35.54
C ASN A 227 39.70 24.11 36.73
N VAL A 228 40.40 23.04 36.36
CA VAL A 228 41.19 22.12 37.15
C VAL A 228 42.42 22.82 37.71
N VAL A 229 42.61 22.81 39.04
CA VAL A 229 43.94 22.67 39.68
C VAL A 229 43.78 21.88 41.00
N SER A 230 44.66 20.88 41.13
CA SER A 230 44.94 19.94 42.21
C SER A 230 45.13 20.49 43.63
N VAL A 231 44.55 19.85 44.67
CA VAL A 231 45.07 19.61 46.06
C VAL A 231 44.14 18.58 46.79
N PRO A 232 44.63 17.66 47.68
CA PRO A 232 43.88 16.50 48.21
C PRO A 232 43.03 16.81 49.48
N PRO A 233 42.27 15.84 50.05
CA PRO A 233 40.97 16.12 50.65
C PRO A 233 41.01 16.39 52.16
N THR A 234 40.28 17.42 52.59
CA THR A 234 39.81 17.53 53.98
C THR A 234 38.32 17.81 54.02
N LYS A 235 37.63 16.97 54.81
CA LYS A 235 36.19 16.87 55.03
C LYS A 235 35.54 18.22 55.37
N SER A 236 34.52 18.66 54.64
CA SER A 236 33.37 19.36 55.25
C SER A 236 32.10 19.36 54.39
N ARG A 237 31.00 19.09 55.11
CA ARG A 237 29.55 19.21 54.88
C ARG A 237 28.98 19.74 53.55
N ALA A 238 28.18 18.87 52.96
CA ALA A 238 26.83 19.07 52.40
C ALA A 238 26.31 20.51 52.25
N SER A 239 26.11 20.93 51.00
CA SER A 239 24.99 21.78 50.61
C SER A 239 24.36 21.22 49.33
N LYS A 240 23.03 21.02 49.40
CA LYS A 240 22.18 20.51 48.32
C LYS A 240 22.10 21.56 47.21
N SER A 241 22.75 21.31 46.08
CA SER A 241 22.33 21.86 44.78
C SER A 241 21.76 20.70 43.97
N GLY A 242 20.46 20.78 43.67
CA GLY A 242 19.77 19.79 42.86
C GLY A 242 20.28 19.81 41.41
N PRO A 243 20.21 18.70 40.67
CA PRO A 243 20.67 18.68 39.29
C PRO A 243 19.69 19.50 38.45
N ALA A 244 20.20 20.56 37.83
CA ALA A 244 19.51 21.30 36.80
C ALA A 244 19.33 20.40 35.56
N SER A 245 18.07 20.09 35.26
CA SER A 245 17.48 19.71 33.97
C SER A 245 18.42 19.36 32.79
N ALA A 246 19.05 18.18 32.83
CA ALA A 246 19.66 17.55 31.64
C ALA A 246 18.63 16.82 30.74
N ALA A 247 17.35 16.80 31.12
CA ALA A 247 16.27 16.08 30.42
C ALA A 247 15.77 16.66 29.06
N PRO A 248 15.79 17.98 28.76
CA PRO A 248 15.09 18.50 27.58
C PRO A 248 15.78 18.22 26.24
N ALA A 249 17.08 17.87 26.24
CA ALA A 249 17.83 17.56 25.02
C ALA A 249 17.41 16.22 24.41
N GLY A 250 17.19 15.19 25.24
CA GLY A 250 16.81 13.85 24.79
C GLY A 250 15.42 13.81 24.13
N GLU A 251 14.44 14.51 24.71
CA GLU A 251 13.08 14.60 24.13
C GLU A 251 13.08 15.33 22.78
N ALA A 252 13.82 16.44 22.66
CA ALA A 252 13.90 17.22 21.43
C ALA A 252 14.60 16.45 20.28
N GLU A 253 15.63 15.66 20.63
CA GLU A 253 16.31 14.75 19.69
C GLU A 253 15.40 13.60 19.27
N ALA A 254 14.72 12.94 20.21
CA ALA A 254 13.76 11.87 19.93
C ALA A 254 12.61 12.34 19.01
N VAL A 255 12.03 13.51 19.30
CA VAL A 255 11.02 14.15 18.43
C VAL A 255 11.57 14.44 17.04
N SER A 256 12.83 14.88 16.94
CA SER A 256 13.46 15.17 15.66
C SER A 256 13.70 13.89 14.84
N GLN A 257 14.17 12.82 15.49
CA GLN A 257 14.33 11.50 14.87
C GLN A 257 12.97 10.97 14.38
N LEU A 258 11.94 11.01 15.24
CA LEU A 258 10.58 10.62 14.88
C LEU A 258 10.08 11.42 13.67
N LEU A 259 10.23 12.74 13.70
CA LEU A 259 9.81 13.60 12.58
C LEU A 259 10.51 13.25 11.27
N THR A 260 11.81 12.92 11.29
CA THR A 260 12.53 12.47 10.09
C THR A 260 12.00 11.13 9.57
N HIS A 261 11.67 10.21 10.48
CA HIS A 261 11.10 8.91 10.16
C HIS A 261 9.70 9.05 9.52
N VAL A 262 8.79 9.82 10.13
CA VAL A 262 7.45 10.08 9.57
C VAL A 262 7.55 10.71 8.17
N LYS A 263 8.44 11.68 7.98
CA LYS A 263 8.68 12.29 6.65
C LYS A 263 9.15 11.27 5.62
N LEU A 264 10.03 10.34 6.00
CA LEU A 264 10.51 9.29 5.10
C LEU A 264 9.38 8.36 4.67
N LEU A 265 8.55 7.91 5.63
CA LEU A 265 7.41 7.04 5.35
C LEU A 265 6.39 7.72 4.42
N LEU A 266 6.03 8.97 4.72
CA LEU A 266 5.11 9.76 3.90
C LEU A 266 5.63 9.98 2.48
N ARG A 267 6.92 10.32 2.32
CA ARG A 267 7.55 10.49 1.00
C ARG A 267 7.51 9.19 0.18
N ARG A 268 7.79 8.04 0.81
CA ARG A 268 7.75 6.75 0.12
C ARG A 268 6.32 6.36 -0.27
N ARG A 269 5.34 6.57 0.61
CA ARG A 269 3.93 6.34 0.30
C ARG A 269 3.45 7.25 -0.84
N ALA A 270 3.79 8.54 -0.80
CA ALA A 270 3.47 9.48 -1.87
C ALA A 270 4.07 9.07 -3.21
N ALA A 271 5.34 8.64 -3.23
CA ALA A 271 5.98 8.10 -4.44
C ALA A 271 5.28 6.84 -4.96
N ALA A 272 4.81 5.96 -4.06
CA ALA A 272 4.07 4.77 -4.44
C ALA A 272 2.71 5.10 -5.09
N VAL A 273 1.98 6.07 -4.54
CA VAL A 273 0.71 6.54 -5.09
C VAL A 273 0.91 7.25 -6.42
N ALA A 274 1.92 8.13 -6.52
CA ALA A 274 2.26 8.79 -7.79
C ALA A 274 2.63 7.78 -8.89
N ALA A 275 3.35 6.71 -8.56
CA ALA A 275 3.66 5.64 -9.51
C ALA A 275 2.41 4.84 -9.94
N LEU A 276 1.44 4.64 -9.04
CA LEU A 276 0.14 4.06 -9.39
C LEU A 276 -0.64 4.95 -10.36
N ASP A 277 -0.72 6.24 -10.04
CA ASP A 277 -1.43 7.24 -10.86
C ASP A 277 -0.79 7.40 -12.24
N ALA A 278 0.54 7.23 -12.33
CA ALA A 278 1.30 7.22 -13.57
C ALA A 278 1.18 5.90 -14.38
N GLY A 279 0.45 4.90 -13.87
CA GLY A 279 0.30 3.61 -14.55
C GLY A 279 1.54 2.71 -14.49
N LEU A 280 2.42 2.91 -13.49
CA LEU A 280 3.65 2.14 -13.27
C LEU A 280 3.51 1.21 -12.03
N PRO A 281 2.71 0.14 -12.11
CA PRO A 281 2.34 -0.65 -10.94
C PRO A 281 3.53 -1.39 -10.30
N ASN A 282 4.53 -1.79 -11.08
CA ASN A 282 5.73 -2.46 -10.55
C ASN A 282 6.59 -1.51 -9.69
N GLU A 283 6.67 -0.24 -10.06
CA GLU A 283 7.38 0.77 -9.26
C GLU A 283 6.62 1.08 -7.98
N ALA A 284 5.29 1.20 -8.07
CA ALA A 284 4.44 1.34 -6.89
C ALA A 284 4.64 0.19 -5.90
N VAL A 285 4.64 -1.07 -6.37
CA VAL A 285 4.93 -2.24 -5.54
C VAL A 285 6.30 -2.12 -4.86
N ARG A 286 7.33 -1.68 -5.58
CA ARG A 286 8.68 -1.47 -5.00
C ARG A 286 8.68 -0.41 -3.91
N HIS A 287 7.97 0.70 -4.09
CA HIS A 287 7.86 1.75 -3.08
C HIS A 287 7.10 1.27 -1.84
N PHE A 288 5.97 0.58 -2.01
CA PHE A 288 5.22 -0.01 -0.88
C PHE A 288 6.04 -1.08 -0.14
N ASN A 289 6.78 -1.94 -0.86
CA ASN A 289 7.69 -2.90 -0.23
C ASN A 289 8.71 -2.18 0.66
N LYS A 290 9.32 -1.08 0.18
CA LYS A 290 10.26 -0.29 1.00
C LYS A 290 9.62 0.34 2.24
N VAL A 291 8.31 0.59 2.24
CA VAL A 291 7.58 1.07 3.43
C VAL A 291 7.37 -0.07 4.41
N LEU A 292 6.88 -1.22 3.93
CA LEU A 292 6.52 -2.38 4.74
C LEU A 292 7.75 -3.19 5.23
N ASP A 293 8.87 -3.11 4.52
CA ASP A 293 10.17 -3.71 4.87
C ASP A 293 11.11 -2.71 5.56
N ALA A 294 10.61 -1.55 6.01
CA ALA A 294 11.41 -0.56 6.69
C ALA A 294 11.99 -1.14 7.99
N ARG A 295 13.24 -1.61 7.94
CA ARG A 295 13.97 -2.15 9.11
C ARG A 295 14.33 -1.12 10.17
N ARG A 296 14.07 0.17 9.91
CA ARG A 296 14.40 1.28 10.80
C ARG A 296 13.09 1.85 11.33
N GLY A 297 12.87 1.69 12.63
CA GLY A 297 11.77 2.35 13.34
C GLY A 297 10.50 1.52 13.43
N VAL A 298 9.64 1.99 14.30
CA VAL A 298 8.34 1.40 14.60
C VAL A 298 7.36 1.74 13.48
N LEU A 299 6.64 0.75 12.94
CA LEU A 299 5.60 0.97 11.92
C LEU A 299 4.21 0.78 12.56
N PRO A 300 3.43 1.85 12.75
CA PRO A 300 2.09 1.76 13.29
C PRO A 300 1.17 0.91 12.42
N HIS A 301 0.48 -0.07 13.02
CA HIS A 301 -0.37 -0.99 12.27
C HIS A 301 -1.43 -0.30 11.37
N PRO A 302 -2.10 0.82 11.73
CA PRO A 302 -3.12 1.39 10.86
C PRO A 302 -2.52 1.99 9.58
N PHE A 303 -1.31 2.54 9.68
CA PHE A 303 -0.56 3.03 8.52
C PHE A 303 -0.08 1.87 7.63
N ALA A 304 0.37 0.78 8.25
CA ALA A 304 0.73 -0.44 7.54
C ALA A 304 -0.47 -1.06 6.79
N THR A 305 -1.65 -1.14 7.43
CA THR A 305 -2.90 -1.62 6.83
C THR A 305 -3.25 -0.83 5.57
N ALA A 306 -3.15 0.50 5.62
CA ALA A 306 -3.37 1.35 4.44
C ALA A 306 -2.34 1.06 3.33
N CYS A 307 -1.05 0.93 3.68
CA CYS A 307 0.00 0.61 2.71
C CYS A 307 -0.16 -0.79 2.08
N LEU A 308 -0.65 -1.77 2.83
CA LEU A 308 -0.97 -3.11 2.31
C LEU A 308 -2.07 -3.04 1.25
N VAL A 309 -3.15 -2.29 1.50
CA VAL A 309 -4.22 -2.10 0.49
C VAL A 309 -3.72 -1.33 -0.72
N GLY A 310 -2.86 -0.32 -0.53
CA GLY A 310 -2.20 0.38 -1.64
C GLY A 310 -1.32 -0.55 -2.49
N ARG A 311 -0.57 -1.45 -1.85
CA ARG A 311 0.20 -2.47 -2.56
C ARG A 311 -0.69 -3.49 -3.28
N ALA A 312 -1.82 -3.88 -2.68
CA ALA A 312 -2.81 -4.73 -3.31
C ALA A 312 -3.40 -4.08 -4.58
N ALA A 313 -3.67 -2.77 -4.55
CA ALA A 313 -4.09 -2.03 -5.74
C ALA A 313 -3.01 -2.03 -6.84
N ALA A 314 -1.74 -1.91 -6.47
CA ALA A 314 -0.63 -2.03 -7.41
C ALA A 314 -0.49 -3.44 -8.00
N PHE A 315 -0.66 -4.49 -7.19
CA PHE A 315 -0.70 -5.86 -7.70
C PHE A 315 -1.90 -6.12 -8.61
N ARG A 316 -3.06 -5.56 -8.30
CA ARG A 316 -4.24 -5.61 -9.18
C ARG A 316 -3.93 -4.98 -10.53
N ALA A 317 -3.36 -3.78 -10.55
CA ALA A 317 -2.97 -3.09 -11.78
C ALA A 317 -1.85 -3.82 -12.55
N ALA A 318 -1.00 -4.59 -11.86
CA ALA A 318 -0.01 -5.48 -12.48
C ALA A 318 -0.58 -6.86 -12.90
N CYS A 319 -1.90 -7.06 -12.88
CA CYS A 319 -2.57 -8.34 -13.19
C CYS A 319 -2.09 -9.51 -12.33
N ARG A 320 -1.81 -9.27 -11.04
CA ARG A 320 -1.36 -10.27 -10.05
C ARG A 320 -2.38 -10.41 -8.91
N PRO A 321 -3.55 -11.01 -9.16
CA PRO A 321 -4.64 -11.04 -8.18
C PRO A 321 -4.32 -11.86 -6.93
N ALA A 322 -3.55 -12.96 -7.03
CA ALA A 322 -3.17 -13.76 -5.87
C ALA A 322 -2.34 -12.97 -4.84
N ASP A 323 -1.35 -12.20 -5.30
CA ASP A 323 -0.54 -11.34 -4.42
C ASP A 323 -1.39 -10.21 -3.82
N ALA A 324 -2.32 -9.65 -4.60
CA ALA A 324 -3.24 -8.63 -4.13
C ALA A 324 -4.19 -9.15 -3.03
N ILE A 325 -4.78 -10.34 -3.22
CA ILE A 325 -5.63 -10.99 -2.22
C ILE A 325 -4.85 -11.28 -0.94
N ALA A 326 -3.58 -11.72 -1.06
CA ALA A 326 -2.73 -11.97 0.10
C ALA A 326 -2.48 -10.70 0.93
N ASP A 327 -2.29 -9.54 0.29
CA ASP A 327 -2.13 -8.28 1.01
C ASP A 327 -3.43 -7.77 1.63
N CYS A 328 -4.58 -7.95 0.95
CA CYS A 328 -5.88 -7.71 1.57
C CYS A 328 -6.12 -8.61 2.79
N ASN A 329 -5.72 -9.89 2.73
CA ASN A 329 -5.80 -10.81 3.85
C ASN A 329 -4.96 -10.34 5.05
N ARG A 330 -3.74 -9.87 4.80
CA ARG A 330 -2.88 -9.28 5.85
C ARG A 330 -3.49 -8.01 6.44
N ALA A 331 -4.04 -7.13 5.60
CA ALA A 331 -4.71 -5.92 6.05
C ALA A 331 -5.91 -6.23 6.95
N LEU A 332 -6.72 -7.22 6.58
CA LEU A 332 -7.89 -7.66 7.37
C LEU A 332 -7.51 -8.46 8.61
N ALA A 333 -6.32 -9.07 8.66
CA ALA A 333 -5.80 -9.66 9.89
C ALA A 333 -5.46 -8.57 10.93
N LEU A 334 -4.92 -7.43 10.47
CA LEU A 334 -4.68 -6.26 11.31
C LEU A 334 -5.98 -5.58 11.76
N ASP A 335 -6.83 -5.25 10.79
CA ASP A 335 -8.11 -4.58 11.02
C ASP A 335 -9.22 -5.21 10.15
N PRO A 336 -10.02 -6.14 10.71
CA PRO A 336 -11.14 -6.77 10.04
C PRO A 336 -12.23 -5.80 9.62
N ALA A 337 -12.35 -4.66 10.31
CA ALA A 337 -13.33 -3.63 9.99
C ALA A 337 -12.78 -2.61 8.97
N PHE A 338 -11.60 -2.84 8.40
CA PHE A 338 -10.99 -1.93 7.44
C PHE A 338 -11.73 -1.97 6.10
N ILE A 339 -12.66 -1.04 5.92
CA ILE A 339 -13.54 -0.96 4.75
C ILE A 339 -12.79 -1.01 3.41
N PRO A 340 -11.67 -0.27 3.19
CA PRO A 340 -10.97 -0.34 1.91
C PRO A 340 -10.40 -1.73 1.60
N ALA A 341 -9.96 -2.48 2.61
CA ALA A 341 -9.48 -3.85 2.38
C ALA A 341 -10.62 -4.80 2.01
N LEU A 342 -11.78 -4.70 2.67
CA LEU A 342 -12.97 -5.48 2.32
C LEU A 342 -13.42 -5.21 0.88
N ARG A 343 -13.52 -3.93 0.49
CA ARG A 343 -13.88 -3.55 -0.88
C ARG A 343 -12.85 -4.06 -1.89
N ALA A 344 -11.56 -3.81 -1.66
CA ALA A 344 -10.51 -4.25 -2.57
C ALA A 344 -10.48 -5.77 -2.73
N ARG A 345 -10.67 -6.53 -1.63
CA ARG A 345 -10.72 -8.00 -1.69
C ARG A 345 -11.95 -8.51 -2.42
N ALA A 346 -13.14 -7.93 -2.15
CA ALA A 346 -14.36 -8.26 -2.88
C ALA A 346 -14.21 -8.02 -4.39
N ASP A 347 -13.64 -6.87 -4.79
CA ASP A 347 -13.42 -6.55 -6.20
C ASP A 347 -12.39 -7.48 -6.86
N LEU A 348 -11.41 -7.99 -6.11
CA LEU A 348 -10.44 -8.98 -6.59
C LEU A 348 -11.08 -10.36 -6.74
N LEU A 349 -11.83 -10.80 -5.73
CA LEU A 349 -12.53 -12.09 -5.74
C LEU A 349 -13.59 -12.13 -6.84
N GLU A 350 -14.30 -11.03 -7.08
CA GLU A 350 -15.21 -10.92 -8.23
C GLU A 350 -14.46 -11.03 -9.56
N SER A 351 -13.30 -10.36 -9.71
CA SER A 351 -12.50 -10.43 -10.95
C SER A 351 -11.95 -11.83 -11.25
N VAL A 352 -11.78 -12.65 -10.21
CA VAL A 352 -11.32 -14.05 -10.31
C VAL A 352 -12.52 -15.03 -10.37
N GLY A 353 -13.76 -14.54 -10.33
CA GLY A 353 -14.96 -15.39 -10.35
C GLY A 353 -15.26 -16.13 -9.04
N ALA A 354 -14.54 -15.84 -7.96
CA ALA A 354 -14.83 -16.35 -6.62
C ALA A 354 -16.01 -15.59 -5.97
N LEU A 355 -17.16 -15.65 -6.63
CA LEU A 355 -18.40 -14.96 -6.24
C LEU A 355 -18.88 -15.26 -4.80
N PRO A 356 -18.85 -16.52 -4.29
CA PRO A 356 -19.30 -16.78 -2.91
C PRO A 356 -18.40 -16.10 -1.88
N ASP A 357 -17.09 -16.05 -2.11
CA ASP A 357 -16.16 -15.38 -1.20
C ASP A 357 -16.31 -13.85 -1.28
N CYS A 358 -16.53 -13.31 -2.48
CA CYS A 358 -16.87 -11.90 -2.68
C CYS A 358 -18.14 -11.52 -1.91
N LEU A 359 -19.20 -12.34 -1.97
CA LEU A 359 -20.44 -12.09 -1.24
C LEU A 359 -20.23 -12.06 0.27
N ARG A 360 -19.37 -12.91 0.83
CA ARG A 360 -19.03 -12.89 2.26
C ARG A 360 -18.40 -11.55 2.68
N ASP A 361 -17.50 -11.01 1.85
CA ASP A 361 -16.86 -9.73 2.12
C ASP A 361 -17.84 -8.55 1.98
N LEU A 362 -18.73 -8.60 0.99
CA LEU A 362 -19.76 -7.58 0.80
C LEU A 362 -20.82 -7.62 1.90
N ASP A 363 -21.22 -8.81 2.37
CA ASP A 363 -22.13 -8.99 3.49
C ASP A 363 -21.49 -8.48 4.80
N HIS A 364 -20.21 -8.74 5.02
CA HIS A 364 -19.48 -8.14 6.14
C HIS A 364 -19.46 -6.60 6.04
N LEU A 365 -19.13 -6.06 4.86
CA LEU A 365 -19.15 -4.62 4.63
C LEU A 365 -20.53 -4.00 4.89
N LYS A 366 -21.60 -4.72 4.51
CA LYS A 366 -22.98 -4.29 4.75
C LYS A 366 -23.26 -4.20 6.25
N LEU A 367 -22.85 -5.20 7.03
CA LEU A 367 -22.98 -5.18 8.49
C LEU A 367 -22.27 -3.97 9.12
N LEU A 368 -21.10 -3.57 8.60
CA LEU A 368 -20.38 -2.39 9.09
C LEU A 368 -21.15 -1.10 8.80
N TYR A 369 -21.75 -0.96 7.62
CA TYR A 369 -22.59 0.20 7.31
C TYR A 369 -23.89 0.21 8.09
N ASP A 370 -24.53 -0.95 8.25
CA ASP A 370 -25.75 -1.07 9.07
C ASP A 370 -25.47 -0.66 10.52
N ALA A 371 -24.34 -1.09 11.09
CA ALA A 371 -23.89 -0.64 12.41
C ALA A 371 -23.63 0.88 12.43
N ALA A 372 -22.93 1.41 11.43
CA ALA A 372 -22.65 2.84 11.35
C ALA A 372 -23.91 3.71 11.26
N LEU A 373 -24.91 3.26 10.51
CA LEU A 373 -26.19 3.96 10.36
C LEU A 373 -27.05 3.88 11.64
N ARG A 374 -26.95 2.78 12.40
CA ARG A 374 -27.65 2.65 13.70
C ARG A 374 -26.99 3.46 14.80
N ASP A 375 -25.67 3.33 14.96
CA ASP A 375 -24.95 3.84 16.12
C ASP A 375 -24.40 5.26 15.90
N GLY A 376 -24.50 5.79 14.68
CA GLY A 376 -23.92 7.07 14.28
C GLY A 376 -22.38 7.08 14.28
N LYS A 377 -21.76 5.90 14.44
CA LYS A 377 -20.31 5.73 14.61
C LYS A 377 -19.85 4.51 13.82
N LEU A 378 -18.76 4.65 13.06
CA LEU A 378 -18.08 3.52 12.45
C LEU A 378 -17.22 2.78 13.50
N PRO A 379 -16.98 1.46 13.33
CA PRO A 379 -16.10 0.71 14.22
C PRO A 379 -14.70 1.31 14.27
N GLY A 380 -14.20 1.58 15.47
CA GLY A 380 -12.96 2.32 15.71
C GLY A 380 -13.20 3.72 16.29
N PRO A 381 -12.14 4.47 16.63
CA PRO A 381 -12.29 5.78 17.27
C PRO A 381 -13.01 6.77 16.35
N THR A 382 -13.95 7.53 16.91
CA THR A 382 -14.94 8.36 16.17
C THR A 382 -14.33 9.45 15.27
N TRP A 383 -13.07 9.80 15.49
CA TRP A 383 -12.35 10.79 14.70
C TRP A 383 -11.44 10.18 13.63
N ARG A 384 -11.25 8.86 13.61
CA ARG A 384 -10.43 8.19 12.61
C ARG A 384 -11.31 8.04 11.37
N PRO A 385 -11.02 8.72 10.25
CA PRO A 385 -11.76 8.46 9.03
C PRO A 385 -11.35 7.06 8.56
N GLN A 386 -12.18 6.04 8.78
CA GLN A 386 -11.88 4.68 8.30
C GLN A 386 -11.82 4.71 6.78
N GLY A 387 -10.60 4.73 6.22
CA GLY A 387 -10.42 4.54 4.78
C GLY A 387 -11.02 5.63 3.90
N GLY A 388 -11.10 6.87 4.37
CA GLY A 388 -11.51 8.03 3.57
C GLY A 388 -13.01 8.13 3.26
N ILE A 389 -13.87 7.31 3.90
CA ILE A 389 -15.33 7.42 3.74
C ILE A 389 -15.88 8.41 4.76
N ARG A 390 -16.55 9.45 4.27
CA ARG A 390 -17.25 10.40 5.16
C ARG A 390 -18.56 9.78 5.62
N PHE A 391 -18.96 10.05 6.86
CA PHE A 391 -20.22 9.53 7.40
C PHE A 391 -21.43 9.83 6.51
N GLY A 392 -21.50 11.03 5.93
CA GLY A 392 -22.56 11.42 4.98
C GLY A 392 -22.61 10.59 3.68
N GLU A 393 -21.53 9.91 3.31
CA GLU A 393 -21.47 9.05 2.12
C GLU A 393 -21.92 7.61 2.41
N ILE A 394 -22.00 7.21 3.69
CA ILE A 394 -22.32 5.83 4.10
C ILE A 394 -23.71 5.42 3.63
N ALA A 395 -24.71 6.28 3.79
CA ALA A 395 -26.08 5.96 3.39
C ALA A 395 -26.20 5.67 1.88
N GLY A 396 -25.52 6.46 1.05
CA GLY A 396 -25.45 6.23 -0.40
C GLY A 396 -24.70 4.94 -0.74
N ALA A 397 -23.51 4.77 -0.15
CA ALA A 397 -22.69 3.57 -0.33
C ALA A 397 -23.41 2.28 0.10
N HIS A 398 -24.23 2.35 1.15
CA HIS A 398 -25.03 1.24 1.65
C HIS A 398 -26.12 0.80 0.66
N ARG A 399 -26.81 1.77 0.02
CA ARG A 399 -27.81 1.47 -1.02
C ARG A 399 -27.16 0.81 -2.23
N THR A 400 -26.04 1.37 -2.72
CA THR A 400 -25.30 0.80 -3.86
C THR A 400 -24.77 -0.60 -3.54
N LEU A 401 -24.29 -0.82 -2.31
CA LEU A 401 -23.80 -2.11 -1.86
C LEU A 401 -24.93 -3.15 -1.82
N THR A 402 -26.10 -2.78 -1.29
CA THR A 402 -27.25 -3.68 -1.20
C THR A 402 -27.72 -4.13 -2.59
N ALA A 403 -27.79 -3.21 -3.55
CA ALA A 403 -28.10 -3.53 -4.94
C ALA A 403 -27.05 -4.46 -5.57
N ARG A 404 -25.76 -4.19 -5.35
CA ARG A 404 -24.64 -5.04 -5.82
C ARG A 404 -24.74 -6.46 -5.24
N ILE A 405 -25.03 -6.61 -3.96
CA ILE A 405 -25.20 -7.91 -3.30
C ILE A 405 -26.36 -8.69 -3.93
N GLN A 406 -27.50 -8.04 -4.18
CA GLN A 406 -28.65 -8.67 -4.82
C GLN A 406 -28.32 -9.14 -6.24
N GLN A 407 -27.65 -8.31 -7.04
CA GLN A 407 -27.21 -8.67 -8.38
C GLN A 407 -26.27 -9.89 -8.37
N LEU A 408 -25.26 -9.89 -7.49
CA LEU A 408 -24.32 -11.00 -7.35
C LEU A 408 -25.01 -12.29 -6.90
N ARG A 409 -25.97 -12.21 -5.97
CA ARG A 409 -26.78 -13.37 -5.57
C ARG A 409 -27.60 -13.92 -6.75
N GLY A 410 -28.14 -13.06 -7.60
CA GLY A 410 -28.82 -13.45 -8.84
C GLY A 410 -27.88 -14.19 -9.81
N ARG A 411 -26.66 -13.69 -10.01
CA ARG A 411 -25.63 -14.34 -10.85
C ARG A 411 -25.22 -15.71 -10.31
N VAL A 412 -25.05 -15.83 -9.00
CA VAL A 412 -24.76 -17.11 -8.35
C VAL A 412 -25.92 -18.09 -8.51
N ALA A 413 -27.17 -17.63 -8.35
CA ALA A 413 -28.35 -18.46 -8.57
C ALA A 413 -28.52 -18.89 -10.04
N ALA A 414 -28.05 -18.09 -10.99
CA ALA A 414 -28.01 -18.42 -12.42
C ALA A 414 -26.89 -19.42 -12.79
N GLY A 415 -26.02 -19.80 -11.85
CA GLY A 415 -24.95 -20.78 -12.07
C GLY A 415 -23.59 -20.18 -12.42
N GLU A 416 -23.44 -18.84 -12.49
CA GLU A 416 -22.15 -18.19 -12.78
C GLU A 416 -21.13 -18.33 -11.63
N GLY A 417 -21.55 -18.78 -10.45
CA GLY A 417 -20.70 -18.87 -9.25
C GLY A 417 -19.87 -20.15 -9.09
N CYS A 418 -19.97 -21.10 -10.02
CA CYS A 418 -19.37 -22.44 -9.85
C CYS A 418 -17.94 -22.57 -10.38
N SER A 419 -17.41 -21.57 -11.10
CA SER A 419 -16.07 -21.65 -11.71
C SER A 419 -15.23 -20.43 -11.36
N VAL A 420 -14.19 -20.66 -10.57
CA VAL A 420 -13.13 -19.69 -10.32
C VAL A 420 -12.22 -19.66 -11.56
N ASP A 421 -11.89 -18.47 -12.06
CA ASP A 421 -10.91 -18.30 -13.14
C ASP A 421 -9.50 -18.53 -12.60
N TYR A 422 -9.10 -19.80 -12.59
CA TYR A 422 -7.79 -20.22 -12.12
C TYR A 422 -6.64 -19.71 -12.98
N TYR A 423 -6.87 -19.42 -14.27
CA TYR A 423 -5.85 -18.85 -15.16
C TYR A 423 -5.52 -17.42 -14.72
N ALA A 424 -6.55 -16.61 -14.49
CA ALA A 424 -6.40 -15.27 -13.94
C ALA A 424 -5.76 -15.30 -12.54
N LEU A 425 -6.19 -16.22 -11.67
CA LEU A 425 -5.65 -16.36 -10.31
C LEU A 425 -4.15 -16.67 -10.29
N LEU A 426 -3.72 -17.65 -11.10
CA LEU A 426 -2.31 -18.06 -11.21
C LEU A 426 -1.48 -17.12 -12.09
N GLY A 427 -2.12 -16.22 -12.85
CA GLY A 427 -1.46 -15.30 -13.76
C GLY A 427 -0.86 -15.99 -14.99
N VAL A 428 -1.49 -17.05 -15.48
CA VAL A 428 -1.05 -17.83 -16.65
C VAL A 428 -2.05 -17.67 -17.81
N PRO A 429 -1.58 -17.59 -19.06
CA PRO A 429 -2.47 -17.51 -20.22
C PRO A 429 -3.21 -18.84 -20.45
N ARG A 430 -4.35 -18.79 -21.16
CA ARG A 430 -5.04 -20.01 -21.62
C ARG A 430 -4.18 -20.71 -22.67
N GLY A 431 -4.05 -22.04 -22.57
CA GLY A 431 -3.13 -22.81 -23.42
C GLY A 431 -1.66 -22.71 -23.02
N CYS A 432 -1.37 -22.34 -21.76
CA CYS A 432 0.00 -22.29 -21.23
C CYS A 432 0.69 -23.66 -21.32
N THR A 433 2.01 -23.64 -21.48
CA THR A 433 2.80 -24.88 -21.43
C THR A 433 2.87 -25.43 -20.01
N ARG A 434 3.06 -26.75 -19.88
CA ARG A 434 3.27 -27.40 -18.59
C ARG A 434 4.37 -26.72 -17.74
N ALA A 435 5.49 -26.38 -18.36
CA ALA A 435 6.62 -25.74 -17.69
C ALA A 435 6.32 -24.30 -17.22
N GLU A 436 5.47 -23.55 -17.92
CA GLU A 436 5.02 -22.23 -17.48
C GLU A 436 4.11 -22.33 -16.25
N LEU A 437 3.17 -23.28 -16.27
CA LEU A 437 2.26 -23.53 -15.16
C LEU A 437 3.01 -23.96 -13.89
N GLU A 438 3.94 -24.92 -14.02
CA GLU A 438 4.75 -25.41 -12.90
C GLU A 438 5.58 -24.28 -12.27
N ARG A 439 6.22 -23.44 -13.10
CA ARG A 439 6.98 -22.27 -12.63
C ARG A 439 6.08 -21.25 -11.92
N ALA A 440 4.94 -20.89 -12.50
CA ALA A 440 4.01 -19.93 -11.91
C ALA A 440 3.47 -20.41 -10.55
N HIS A 441 3.04 -21.68 -10.49
CA HIS A 441 2.55 -22.29 -9.27
C HIS A 441 3.64 -22.37 -8.19
N LEU A 442 4.85 -22.80 -8.54
CA LEU A 442 5.98 -22.87 -7.61
C LEU A 442 6.30 -21.48 -7.02
N LEU A 443 6.37 -20.44 -7.86
CA LEU A 443 6.65 -19.08 -7.40
C LEU A 443 5.57 -18.56 -6.43
N LEU A 444 4.30 -18.80 -6.73
CA LEU A 444 3.19 -18.36 -5.88
C LEU A 444 3.15 -19.14 -4.57
N THR A 445 3.29 -20.46 -4.60
CA THR A 445 3.28 -21.30 -3.39
C THR A 445 4.45 -21.00 -2.47
N LEU A 446 5.65 -20.70 -3.00
CA LEU A 446 6.81 -20.30 -2.18
C LEU A 446 6.62 -18.93 -1.53
N LYS A 447 5.97 -17.98 -2.21
CA LYS A 447 5.71 -16.63 -1.71
C LYS A 447 4.55 -16.59 -0.72
N LEU A 448 3.48 -17.32 -0.99
CA LEU A 448 2.21 -17.27 -0.27
C LEU A 448 2.00 -18.43 0.71
N LYS A 449 3.10 -19.06 1.17
CA LYS A 449 3.02 -20.09 2.22
C LYS A 449 2.30 -19.54 3.46
N PRO A 450 1.39 -20.32 4.06
CA PRO A 450 0.64 -19.87 5.23
C PRO A 450 1.56 -19.58 6.43
N ASP A 451 2.65 -20.32 6.59
CA ASP A 451 3.59 -20.08 7.70
C ASP A 451 4.26 -18.70 7.57
N ARG A 452 4.64 -18.33 6.34
CA ARG A 452 5.27 -17.03 6.04
C ARG A 452 4.28 -15.87 6.10
N SER A 453 2.98 -16.13 6.09
CA SER A 453 1.97 -15.07 6.13
C SER A 453 1.98 -14.32 7.47
N THR A 454 2.62 -14.83 8.52
CA THR A 454 2.72 -14.20 9.84
C THR A 454 3.91 -13.27 10.02
N SER A 455 4.94 -13.37 9.17
CA SER A 455 6.21 -12.63 9.29
C SER A 455 6.10 -11.11 9.19
N PHE A 456 4.94 -10.57 8.80
CA PHE A 456 4.70 -9.12 8.81
C PHE A 456 4.33 -8.62 10.21
N ALA A 457 3.74 -9.45 11.07
CA ALA A 457 3.26 -9.05 12.39
C ALA A 457 4.39 -8.69 13.35
N GLU A 458 5.56 -9.34 13.23
CA GLU A 458 6.75 -9.06 14.05
C GLU A 458 7.33 -7.66 13.87
N ARG A 459 6.93 -6.96 12.80
CA ARG A 459 7.48 -5.65 12.41
C ARG A 459 6.56 -4.48 12.73
N LEU A 460 5.40 -4.74 13.33
CA LEU A 460 4.36 -3.76 13.56
C LEU A 460 4.18 -3.48 15.05
N GLU A 461 3.91 -2.22 15.39
CA GLU A 461 3.40 -1.87 16.71
C GLU A 461 1.88 -1.96 16.70
N LEU A 462 1.36 -2.88 17.50
CA LEU A 462 -0.06 -2.93 17.81
C LEU A 462 -0.34 -1.90 18.89
N VAL A 463 -1.20 -0.94 18.53
CA VAL A 463 -1.56 0.24 19.34
C VAL A 463 -2.83 -0.03 20.15
N ASP A 464 -3.45 -1.19 19.91
CA ASP A 464 -4.71 -1.56 20.51
C ASP A 464 -4.46 -2.52 21.66
N GLU A 465 -4.82 -2.09 22.87
CA GLU A 465 -4.77 -2.86 24.12
C GLU A 465 -5.61 -4.15 24.09
N HIS A 466 -6.39 -4.40 23.03
CA HIS A 466 -7.42 -5.45 22.99
C HIS A 466 -7.19 -6.51 21.90
N ARG A 467 -6.06 -6.48 21.17
CA ARG A 467 -5.76 -7.50 20.16
C ARG A 467 -4.43 -8.18 20.40
N ASP A 468 -4.53 -9.46 20.71
CA ASP A 468 -3.37 -10.34 20.83
C ASP A 468 -2.65 -10.47 19.49
N LEU A 469 -1.33 -10.28 19.50
CA LEU A 469 -0.46 -10.52 18.34
C LEU A 469 -0.67 -11.94 17.78
N GLU A 470 -0.97 -12.91 18.64
CA GLU A 470 -1.27 -14.29 18.28
C GLU A 470 -2.56 -14.39 17.47
N ALA A 471 -3.64 -13.72 17.90
CA ALA A 471 -4.90 -13.70 17.15
C ALA A 471 -4.73 -13.09 15.75
N VAL A 472 -3.91 -12.05 15.61
CA VAL A 472 -3.56 -11.47 14.30
C VAL A 472 -2.81 -12.48 13.43
N ARG A 473 -1.83 -13.19 14.01
CA ARG A 473 -1.06 -14.22 13.30
C ARG A 473 -1.96 -15.37 12.86
N ASP A 474 -2.86 -15.84 13.71
CA ASP A 474 -3.75 -16.95 13.40
C ASP A 474 -4.77 -16.56 12.33
N GLN A 475 -5.34 -15.36 12.39
CA GLN A 475 -6.21 -14.85 11.34
C GLN A 475 -5.46 -14.74 9.99
N ALA A 476 -4.21 -14.28 10.00
CA ALA A 476 -3.36 -14.23 8.81
C ALA A 476 -3.01 -15.62 8.27
N ARG A 477 -2.77 -16.62 9.13
CA ARG A 477 -2.52 -18.02 8.73
C ARG A 477 -3.76 -18.63 8.09
N MET A 478 -4.93 -18.48 8.72
CA MET A 478 -6.18 -19.05 8.26
C MET A 478 -6.61 -18.49 6.90
N SER A 479 -6.53 -17.17 6.73
CA SER A 479 -6.83 -16.52 5.45
C SER A 479 -5.81 -16.87 4.35
N ALA A 480 -4.52 -17.02 4.70
CA ALA A 480 -3.49 -17.48 3.76
C ALA A 480 -3.68 -18.96 3.35
N LEU A 481 -4.06 -19.84 4.28
CA LEU A 481 -4.39 -21.24 4.01
C LEU A 481 -5.53 -21.36 3.00
N PHE A 482 -6.56 -20.52 3.11
CA PHE A 482 -7.66 -20.51 2.16
C PHE A 482 -7.20 -20.18 0.74
N LEU A 483 -6.43 -19.10 0.57
CA LEU A 483 -5.85 -18.72 -0.72
C LEU A 483 -4.91 -19.80 -1.25
N TYR A 484 -4.07 -20.38 -0.39
CA TYR A 484 -3.14 -21.44 -0.76
C TYR A 484 -3.88 -22.68 -1.32
N ARG A 485 -4.97 -23.11 -0.67
CA ARG A 485 -5.81 -24.20 -1.17
C ARG A 485 -6.48 -23.85 -2.51
N MET A 486 -6.92 -22.61 -2.69
CA MET A 486 -7.48 -22.14 -3.96
C MET A 486 -6.45 -22.22 -5.09
N LEU A 487 -5.20 -21.84 -4.83
CA LEU A 487 -4.09 -21.95 -5.78
C LEU A 487 -3.77 -23.41 -6.12
N GLN A 488 -3.80 -24.31 -5.14
CA GLN A 488 -3.59 -25.75 -5.37
C GLN A 488 -4.69 -26.36 -6.26
N LYS A 489 -5.95 -26.04 -5.98
CA LYS A 489 -7.09 -26.46 -6.82
C LYS A 489 -6.95 -25.94 -8.25
N GLY A 490 -6.57 -24.67 -8.39
CA GLY A 490 -6.33 -24.08 -9.70
C GLY A 490 -5.20 -24.75 -10.47
N TYR A 491 -4.10 -25.08 -9.80
CA TYR A 491 -3.00 -25.80 -10.43
C TYR A 491 -3.43 -27.18 -10.92
N SER A 492 -4.13 -27.97 -10.10
CA SER A 492 -4.62 -29.29 -10.54
C SER A 492 -5.58 -29.19 -11.73
N PHE A 493 -6.45 -28.18 -11.74
CA PHE A 493 -7.43 -27.96 -12.82
C PHE A 493 -6.75 -27.56 -14.14
N ILE A 494 -5.81 -26.63 -14.11
CA ILE A 494 -5.10 -26.22 -15.33
C ILE A 494 -4.17 -27.35 -15.79
N MET A 495 -3.53 -28.06 -14.87
CA MET A 495 -2.64 -29.17 -15.21
C MET A 495 -3.39 -30.29 -15.94
N SER A 496 -4.60 -30.66 -15.50
CA SER A 496 -5.41 -31.63 -16.25
C SER A 496 -5.75 -31.13 -17.66
N ALA A 497 -6.14 -29.87 -17.80
CA ALA A 497 -6.44 -29.29 -19.11
C ALA A 497 -5.22 -29.26 -20.06
N VAL A 498 -4.03 -28.95 -19.53
CA VAL A 498 -2.77 -28.99 -20.29
C VAL A 498 -2.46 -30.42 -20.74
N LEU A 499 -2.60 -31.40 -19.85
CA LEU A 499 -2.36 -32.82 -20.19
C LEU A 499 -3.34 -33.34 -21.24
N ASP A 500 -4.62 -32.95 -21.16
CA ASP A 500 -5.64 -33.31 -22.14
C ASP A 500 -5.33 -32.69 -23.52
N GLN A 501 -4.88 -31.43 -23.53
CA GLN A 501 -4.47 -30.75 -24.76
C GLN A 501 -3.24 -31.42 -25.40
N GLU A 502 -2.21 -31.73 -24.61
CA GLU A 502 -1.03 -32.45 -25.12
C GLU A 502 -1.40 -33.86 -25.63
N ALA A 503 -2.33 -34.56 -24.96
CA ALA A 503 -2.80 -35.86 -25.42
C ALA A 503 -3.55 -35.76 -26.75
N ALA A 504 -4.41 -34.75 -26.92
CA ALA A 504 -5.10 -34.49 -28.17
C ALA A 504 -4.12 -34.14 -29.31
N GLU A 505 -3.08 -33.34 -29.04
CA GLU A 505 -2.03 -33.03 -30.01
C GLU A 505 -1.22 -34.27 -30.40
N ARG A 506 -0.85 -35.13 -29.43
CA ARG A 506 -0.21 -36.42 -29.71
C ARG A 506 -1.10 -37.33 -30.55
N GLN A 507 -2.41 -37.34 -30.32
CA GLN A 507 -3.33 -38.13 -31.12
C GLN A 507 -3.43 -37.60 -32.56
N ARG A 508 -3.58 -36.28 -32.73
CA ARG A 508 -3.56 -35.65 -34.07
C ARG A 508 -2.26 -35.91 -34.82
N ALA A 509 -1.12 -35.91 -34.12
CA ALA A 509 0.18 -36.24 -34.73
C ALA A 509 0.26 -37.71 -35.17
N LYS A 510 -0.31 -38.64 -34.39
CA LYS A 510 -0.41 -40.06 -34.78
C LYS A 510 -1.33 -40.24 -35.99
N ASP A 511 -2.48 -39.58 -35.99
CA ASP A 511 -3.45 -39.65 -37.09
C ASP A 511 -2.85 -39.05 -38.37
N ALA A 512 -2.15 -37.91 -38.27
CA ALA A 512 -1.43 -37.30 -39.40
C ALA A 512 -0.29 -38.18 -39.92
N ALA A 513 0.48 -38.82 -39.02
CA ALA A 513 1.52 -39.76 -39.41
C ALA A 513 0.93 -41.02 -40.09
N ALA A 514 -0.22 -41.49 -39.64
CA ALA A 514 -0.93 -42.61 -40.26
C ALA A 514 -1.44 -42.24 -41.67
N ILE A 515 -1.99 -41.02 -41.84
CA ILE A 515 -2.40 -40.51 -43.16
C ILE A 515 -1.20 -40.37 -44.09
N ALA A 516 -0.09 -39.78 -43.63
CA ALA A 516 1.13 -39.64 -44.42
C ALA A 516 1.72 -41.00 -44.83
N ALA A 517 1.72 -41.99 -43.93
CA ALA A 517 2.14 -43.35 -44.25
C ALA A 517 1.21 -44.04 -45.27
N ALA A 518 -0.10 -43.81 -45.17
CA ALA A 518 -1.08 -44.31 -46.13
C ALA A 518 -0.87 -43.67 -47.52
N GLU A 519 -0.68 -42.35 -47.59
CA GLU A 519 -0.37 -41.64 -48.84
C GLU A 519 0.95 -42.13 -49.45
N GLU A 520 1.99 -42.36 -48.65
CA GLU A 520 3.26 -42.90 -49.13
C GLU A 520 3.10 -44.33 -49.67
N SER A 521 2.29 -45.17 -49.02
CA SER A 521 2.00 -46.53 -49.51
C SER A 521 1.18 -46.51 -50.81
N ALA A 522 0.23 -45.59 -50.95
CA ALA A 522 -0.57 -45.44 -52.16
C ALA A 522 0.28 -44.93 -53.33
N ARG A 523 1.23 -44.01 -53.08
CA ARG A 523 2.20 -43.57 -54.09
C ARG A 523 3.09 -44.71 -54.57
N LYS A 524 3.61 -45.54 -53.65
CA LYS A 524 4.40 -46.73 -54.03
C LYS A 524 3.58 -47.72 -54.87
N GLN A 525 2.31 -47.94 -54.54
CA GLN A 525 1.43 -48.78 -55.36
C GLN A 525 1.18 -48.18 -56.75
N GLN A 526 0.99 -46.87 -56.86
CA GLN A 526 0.85 -46.19 -58.15
C GLN A 526 2.13 -46.26 -58.98
N GLU A 527 3.30 -46.07 -58.36
CA GLU A 527 4.60 -46.23 -59.02
C GLU A 527 4.81 -47.68 -59.49
N GLU A 528 4.48 -48.68 -58.67
CA GLU A 528 4.53 -50.10 -59.05
C GLU A 528 3.54 -50.45 -60.17
N GLU A 529 2.32 -49.89 -60.16
CA GLU A 529 1.33 -50.05 -61.23
C GLU A 529 1.77 -49.38 -62.53
N GLU A 530 2.33 -48.17 -62.47
CA GLU A 530 2.89 -47.48 -63.63
C GLU A 530 4.10 -48.22 -64.20
N GLU A 531 5.01 -48.73 -63.36
CA GLU A 531 6.13 -49.58 -63.79
C GLU A 531 5.66 -50.90 -64.41
N ALA A 532 4.64 -51.54 -63.83
CA ALA A 532 4.05 -52.75 -64.39
C ALA A 532 3.36 -52.49 -65.74
N MET A 533 2.66 -51.36 -65.88
CA MET A 533 2.00 -50.97 -67.12
C MET A 533 3.03 -50.59 -68.20
N ALA A 534 4.12 -49.91 -67.82
CA ALA A 534 5.25 -49.62 -68.70
C ALA A 534 5.95 -50.91 -69.17
N ALA A 535 6.17 -51.88 -68.27
CA ALA A 535 6.74 -53.19 -68.61
C ALA A 535 5.80 -54.02 -69.51
N ALA A 536 4.48 -53.92 -69.33
CA ALA A 536 3.49 -54.55 -70.20
C ALA A 536 3.44 -53.90 -71.59
N ALA A 537 3.52 -52.56 -71.65
CA ALA A 537 3.61 -51.81 -72.92
C ALA A 537 4.91 -52.13 -73.68
N GLU A 538 6.05 -52.27 -72.99
CA GLU A 538 7.31 -52.67 -73.60
C GLU A 538 7.25 -54.12 -74.15
N LYS A 539 6.53 -55.02 -73.47
CA LYS A 539 6.25 -56.37 -73.99
C LYS A 539 5.32 -56.38 -75.20
N ALA A 540 4.32 -55.50 -75.23
CA ALA A 540 3.40 -55.34 -76.37
C ALA A 540 4.12 -54.76 -77.60
N LEU A 541 5.05 -53.81 -77.40
CA LEU A 541 5.87 -53.27 -78.49
C LEU A 541 6.79 -54.34 -79.10
N LYS A 542 7.36 -55.23 -78.28
CA LYS A 542 8.17 -56.37 -78.73
C LYS A 542 7.35 -57.46 -79.43
N GLN A 543 6.04 -57.54 -79.19
CA GLN A 543 5.13 -58.43 -79.92
C GLN A 543 4.67 -57.82 -81.26
N GLN A 544 4.61 -56.49 -81.38
CA GLN A 544 4.30 -55.81 -82.65
C GLN A 544 5.49 -55.74 -83.63
N GLU A 545 6.73 -55.97 -83.19
CA GLU A 545 7.91 -56.08 -84.08
C GLU A 545 8.07 -57.47 -84.75
N GLN A 546 7.15 -58.42 -84.54
CA GLN A 546 7.17 -59.74 -85.22
C GLN A 546 6.26 -59.86 -86.44
N ASP A 547 5.40 -58.88 -86.71
CA ASP A 547 4.53 -58.88 -87.89
C ASP A 547 4.65 -57.55 -88.65
N THR A 548 5.69 -57.38 -89.48
CA THR A 548 5.68 -56.57 -90.72
C THR A 548 7.08 -56.53 -91.40
N GLU A 549 7.22 -57.19 -92.55
CA GLU A 549 8.33 -56.97 -93.51
C GLU A 549 7.85 -56.10 -94.71
N LYS A 550 8.36 -54.83 -94.77
CA LYS A 550 8.93 -54.01 -95.90
C LYS A 550 8.28 -53.96 -97.32
N PRO A 551 8.60 -52.98 -98.24
CA PRO A 551 9.65 -51.91 -98.24
C PRO A 551 9.24 -50.47 -98.73
N ILE A 552 10.27 -49.59 -98.77
CA ILE A 552 10.42 -48.12 -99.00
C ILE A 552 10.30 -47.69 -100.51
N PRO A 553 10.24 -46.38 -100.94
CA PRO A 553 11.43 -45.49 -101.06
C PRO A 553 11.25 -43.94 -100.85
N GLU A 554 12.35 -43.31 -100.42
CA GLU A 554 12.97 -41.99 -100.68
C GLU A 554 12.17 -40.71 -101.07
N SER A 555 12.39 -39.60 -100.32
CA SER A 555 13.18 -38.39 -100.74
C SER A 555 12.94 -37.15 -99.82
N VAL A 556 13.99 -36.33 -99.66
CA VAL A 556 14.20 -35.11 -98.81
C VAL A 556 13.95 -33.85 -99.70
N PRO A 557 13.63 -32.57 -99.28
CA PRO A 557 14.04 -31.81 -98.07
C PRO A 557 13.03 -30.83 -97.37
N VAL A 558 13.25 -30.64 -96.05
CA VAL A 558 13.28 -29.42 -95.17
C VAL A 558 12.75 -28.07 -95.75
N PRO A 559 11.90 -27.26 -95.04
CA PRO A 559 12.41 -26.30 -94.03
C PRO A 559 11.56 -25.90 -92.79
N VAL A 560 12.29 -25.65 -91.69
CA VAL A 560 12.21 -24.52 -90.74
C VAL A 560 10.97 -24.37 -89.83
N ALA A 561 11.17 -24.62 -88.52
CA ALA A 561 10.74 -23.73 -87.43
C ALA A 561 11.52 -24.02 -86.14
N ILE A 562 11.90 -22.95 -85.44
CA ILE A 562 12.91 -22.85 -84.37
C ILE A 562 12.36 -23.31 -83.00
N PRO A 563 13.15 -23.99 -82.14
CA PRO A 563 12.78 -24.25 -80.75
C PRO A 563 13.20 -23.07 -79.84
N VAL A 564 12.27 -22.57 -79.04
CA VAL A 564 12.59 -21.65 -77.93
C VAL A 564 12.98 -22.48 -76.71
N ALA A 565 14.21 -22.27 -76.26
CA ALA A 565 14.78 -22.87 -75.06
C ALA A 565 13.99 -22.48 -73.80
N ARG A 566 13.68 -23.47 -72.96
CA ARG A 566 13.43 -23.25 -71.53
C ARG A 566 14.43 -24.09 -70.76
N THR A 567 15.48 -23.41 -70.30
CA THR A 567 16.56 -23.90 -69.45
C THR A 567 16.02 -24.61 -68.21
N VAL A 568 16.34 -25.89 -68.06
CA VAL A 568 16.33 -26.61 -66.78
C VAL A 568 17.73 -26.44 -66.19
N VAL A 569 17.85 -25.61 -65.16
CA VAL A 569 19.05 -25.54 -64.32
C VAL A 569 18.89 -26.58 -63.22
N THR A 570 19.77 -27.58 -63.23
CA THR A 570 20.03 -28.46 -62.09
C THR A 570 20.57 -27.63 -60.93
N ALA A 571 19.79 -27.49 -59.85
CA ALA A 571 20.25 -26.95 -58.59
C ALA A 571 20.41 -28.09 -57.58
N ALA A 572 21.66 -28.49 -57.36
CA ALA A 572 22.07 -29.30 -56.22
C ALA A 572 21.93 -28.45 -54.94
N ALA A 573 20.98 -28.82 -54.07
CA ALA A 573 20.82 -28.20 -52.77
C ALA A 573 21.65 -28.97 -51.74
N THR A 574 22.89 -28.52 -51.52
CA THR A 574 23.68 -28.86 -50.34
C THR A 574 23.18 -28.05 -49.15
N SER A 575 22.79 -28.75 -48.10
CA SER A 575 22.37 -28.21 -46.80
C SER A 575 23.51 -27.45 -46.11
N PRO A 576 23.28 -26.22 -45.61
CA PRO A 576 24.22 -25.58 -44.69
C PRO A 576 23.97 -26.11 -43.28
N MET A 577 24.97 -26.79 -42.71
CA MET A 577 25.02 -27.12 -41.29
C MET A 577 24.97 -25.85 -40.44
N SER A 578 23.98 -25.77 -39.55
CA SER A 578 23.85 -24.76 -38.50
C SER A 578 24.82 -25.07 -37.34
N PRO A 579 25.51 -24.06 -36.76
CA PRO A 579 26.17 -24.23 -35.47
C PRO A 579 25.12 -24.17 -34.33
N PRO A 580 25.46 -24.68 -33.13
CA PRO A 580 24.48 -24.95 -32.09
C PRO A 580 24.04 -23.68 -31.34
N PHE A 581 22.76 -23.67 -30.95
CA PHE A 581 22.11 -22.85 -29.91
C PHE A 581 22.73 -21.48 -29.58
N GLN A 582 22.15 -20.42 -30.17
CA GLN A 582 22.18 -19.07 -29.61
C GLN A 582 20.76 -18.66 -29.20
N GLY A 583 20.53 -18.52 -27.89
CA GLY A 583 19.24 -18.12 -27.33
C GLY A 583 18.81 -16.73 -27.80
N VAL A 584 17.51 -16.45 -27.70
CA VAL A 584 16.85 -15.20 -28.12
C VAL A 584 17.60 -13.94 -27.64
N PHE A 585 18.23 -14.00 -26.47
CA PHE A 585 19.06 -12.96 -25.88
C PHE A 585 20.27 -12.52 -26.75
N CYS A 586 20.93 -13.46 -27.45
CA CYS A 586 22.09 -13.15 -28.29
C CYS A 586 21.68 -12.50 -29.62
N ARG A 587 20.46 -12.79 -30.09
CA ARG A 587 19.89 -12.18 -31.31
C ARG A 587 19.51 -10.72 -31.05
N ASP A 588 18.96 -10.42 -29.89
CA ASP A 588 18.56 -9.06 -29.51
C ASP A 588 19.78 -8.14 -29.29
N MET A 589 20.87 -8.66 -28.72
CA MET A 589 22.14 -7.94 -28.55
C MET A 589 22.81 -7.56 -29.89
N ALA A 590 22.72 -8.42 -30.91
CA ALA A 590 23.24 -8.12 -32.26
C ALA A 590 22.43 -7.02 -32.95
N VAL A 591 21.11 -6.98 -32.71
CA VAL A 591 20.23 -5.91 -33.21
C VAL A 591 20.53 -4.57 -32.52
N VAL A 592 20.83 -4.59 -31.21
CA VAL A 592 21.25 -3.38 -30.47
C VAL A 592 22.60 -2.84 -30.97
N GLY A 593 23.56 -3.70 -31.29
CA GLY A 593 24.83 -3.28 -31.90
C GLY A 593 24.66 -2.62 -33.28
N ASN A 594 23.70 -3.09 -34.07
CA ASN A 594 23.36 -2.51 -35.38
C ASN A 594 22.54 -1.22 -35.28
N LEU A 595 21.82 -0.99 -34.17
CA LEU A 595 21.09 0.26 -33.93
C LEU A 595 22.01 1.38 -33.42
N LEU A 596 23.02 1.04 -32.62
CA LEU A 596 24.00 2.00 -32.09
C LEU A 596 24.96 2.56 -33.16
N SER A 597 25.10 1.88 -34.31
CA SER A 597 25.94 2.33 -35.42
C SER A 597 25.26 3.31 -36.40
N ARG A 598 23.96 3.60 -36.20
CA ARG A 598 23.18 4.53 -37.08
C ARG A 598 22.92 5.90 -36.45
N GLY A 599 23.43 6.17 -35.25
CA GLY A 599 23.29 7.46 -34.57
C GLY A 599 24.64 8.05 -34.17
N ALA A 600 25.12 9.01 -34.97
CA ALA A 600 26.28 9.88 -34.75
C ALA A 600 27.70 9.31 -34.99
N PHE A 601 28.40 9.98 -35.91
CA PHE A 601 29.86 10.08 -36.16
C PHE A 601 30.78 9.04 -35.50
N ASP A 602 31.04 7.93 -36.22
CA ASP A 602 32.39 7.47 -36.61
C ASP A 602 32.32 6.00 -37.10
N HIS A 603 32.83 5.76 -38.31
CA HIS A 603 32.78 4.45 -38.97
C HIS A 603 33.80 3.48 -38.38
N ARG A 604 33.41 2.66 -37.41
CA ARG A 604 33.98 1.31 -37.20
C ARG A 604 33.02 0.44 -36.37
N PRO A 605 32.64 -0.76 -36.86
CA PRO A 605 31.87 -1.71 -36.03
C PRO A 605 32.75 -2.23 -34.89
N ILE A 606 32.24 -2.18 -33.66
CA ILE A 606 32.92 -2.71 -32.46
C ILE A 606 32.68 -4.22 -32.42
N PRO A 607 33.71 -5.07 -32.55
CA PRO A 607 33.53 -6.52 -32.46
C PRO A 607 33.40 -6.94 -31.00
N VAL A 608 32.23 -7.45 -30.62
CA VAL A 608 32.01 -8.07 -29.30
C VAL A 608 32.50 -9.52 -29.38
N LYS A 609 33.62 -9.84 -28.73
CA LYS A 609 34.11 -11.22 -28.61
C LYS A 609 33.37 -11.94 -27.49
N CYS A 610 32.52 -12.90 -27.85
CA CYS A 610 31.85 -13.79 -26.90
C CYS A 610 32.68 -15.07 -26.70
N GLU A 611 33.82 -14.96 -26.01
CA GLU A 611 34.61 -16.11 -25.55
C GLU A 611 34.44 -16.26 -24.04
N ALA A 612 33.32 -16.83 -23.63
CA ALA A 612 33.10 -17.56 -22.38
C ALA A 612 31.59 -17.70 -22.23
N MET A 613 31.13 -18.95 -22.17
CA MET A 613 29.85 -19.46 -21.64
C MET A 613 29.46 -20.65 -22.50
N SER A 614 30.16 -21.77 -22.30
CA SER A 614 29.70 -23.09 -22.73
C SER A 614 29.23 -23.88 -21.51
N CYS A 615 28.01 -24.41 -21.65
CA CYS A 615 27.22 -25.30 -20.77
C CYS A 615 26.32 -24.59 -19.75
#